data_AF-A0A416ZK02-F1
#
_entry.id   AF-A0A416ZK02-F1
#
_cell.length_a   1.000
_cell.length_b   1.000
_cell.length_c   1.000
_cell.angle_alpha   90.00
_cell.angle_beta   90.00
_cell.angle_gamma   90.00
#
_symmetry.space_group_name_H-M   'P 1'
#
loop_
_entity.id
_entity.type
_entity.pdbx_description
1 polymer ?
#
loop_
_entity_poly.entity_id
_entity_poly.type
_entity_poly.pdbx_seq_one_letter_code
_entity_poly.pdbx_strand_id
1 'polypeptide(L)'
;MVDLFVIYQLSKLEEDQEENNFKNKIARDAYSSIYELNERKRNYIVKSSYKKDNQERFYIPEKAIPYNVHEYIGEICNSFKNVIAQITAINKESVSVSFIYKYVYELDGEVKGNQQSDKDWRWVIGREQTMQTPLNNFVNQNDTVYHTLLGKDTVVFYNDKQNEENNKKYYMSARDKRHDKIGSIFGVKMMFSNNAEKFVEGILVISTYGKRFIEDNNDIKKINQLKRLIVDDLLPNYQRMLEAEMGILYLRHMASKEEDKENIVESDSTSG
;
A
#
# COMPACT_ATOMS: atom_id res chain seq x y z
N MET A 1 5.23 -43.60 -29.00
CA MET A 1 5.63 -42.19 -29.23
C MET A 1 4.41 -41.26 -29.26
N VAL A 2 3.31 -41.66 -29.90
CA VAL A 2 2.03 -40.92 -29.92
C VAL A 2 1.41 -40.79 -28.52
N ASP A 3 1.39 -41.86 -27.71
CA ASP A 3 0.80 -41.81 -26.37
C ASP A 3 1.51 -40.83 -25.42
N LEU A 4 2.84 -40.75 -25.48
CA LEU A 4 3.61 -39.82 -24.64
C LEU A 4 3.33 -38.35 -25.02
N PHE A 5 3.11 -38.09 -26.31
CA PHE A 5 2.76 -36.77 -26.81
C PHE A 5 1.34 -36.37 -26.42
N VAL A 6 0.37 -37.30 -26.49
CA VAL A 6 -1.01 -37.06 -26.05
C VAL A 6 -1.07 -36.81 -24.54
N ILE A 7 -0.36 -37.60 -23.74
CA ILE A 7 -0.26 -37.40 -22.28
C ILE A 7 0.33 -36.03 -21.96
N TYR A 8 1.41 -35.62 -22.67
CA TYR A 8 2.01 -34.31 -22.49
C TYR A 8 1.06 -33.15 -22.85
N GLN A 9 0.28 -33.28 -23.93
CA GLN A 9 -0.70 -32.27 -24.31
C GLN A 9 -1.86 -32.18 -23.31
N LEU A 10 -2.33 -33.32 -22.79
CA LEU A 10 -3.35 -33.36 -21.75
C LEU A 10 -2.86 -32.73 -20.44
N SER A 11 -1.64 -33.05 -19.99
CA SER A 11 -1.07 -32.43 -18.79
C SER A 11 -0.90 -30.92 -18.95
N LYS A 12 -0.55 -30.46 -20.17
CA LYS A 12 -0.41 -29.02 -20.45
C LYS A 12 -1.77 -28.31 -20.44
N LEU A 13 -2.80 -28.94 -21.00
CA LEU A 13 -4.17 -28.44 -20.97
C LEU A 13 -4.72 -28.37 -19.54
N GLU A 14 -4.43 -29.36 -18.70
CA GLU A 14 -4.78 -29.34 -17.28
C GLU A 14 -4.06 -28.21 -16.53
N GLU A 15 -2.75 -28.03 -16.73
CA GLU A 15 -2.00 -26.90 -16.16
C GLU A 15 -2.60 -25.54 -16.58
N ASP A 16 -2.94 -25.38 -17.87
CA ASP A 16 -3.53 -24.15 -18.40
C ASP A 16 -4.94 -23.90 -17.81
N GLN A 17 -5.73 -24.95 -17.60
CA GLN A 17 -7.05 -24.85 -16.98
C GLN A 17 -6.97 -24.50 -15.49
N GLU A 18 -6.04 -25.11 -14.76
CA GLU A 18 -5.79 -24.79 -13.35
C GLU A 18 -5.32 -23.34 -13.18
N GLU A 19 -4.39 -22.88 -14.03
CA GLU A 19 -3.91 -21.50 -14.02
C GLU A 19 -5.05 -20.51 -14.30
N ASN A 20 -5.91 -20.80 -15.29
CA ASN A 20 -7.06 -19.96 -15.61
C ASN A 20 -8.10 -19.93 -14.49
N ASN A 21 -8.41 -21.07 -13.88
CA ASN A 21 -9.35 -21.14 -12.76
C ASN A 21 -8.82 -20.39 -11.53
N PHE A 22 -7.52 -20.50 -11.27
CA PHE A 22 -6.85 -19.75 -10.21
C PHE A 22 -6.93 -18.24 -10.45
N LYS A 23 -6.58 -17.77 -11.66
CA LYS A 23 -6.73 -16.36 -12.05
C LYS A 23 -8.17 -15.86 -11.92
N ASN A 24 -9.15 -16.63 -12.39
CA ASN A 24 -10.56 -16.25 -12.31
C ASN A 24 -11.06 -16.12 -10.87
N LYS A 25 -10.66 -17.05 -9.99
CA LYS A 25 -11.00 -16.97 -8.57
C LYS A 25 -10.44 -15.69 -7.93
N ILE A 26 -9.19 -15.37 -8.24
CA ILE A 26 -8.47 -14.24 -7.68
C ILE A 26 -9.03 -12.92 -8.18
N ALA A 27 -9.31 -12.84 -9.48
CA ALA A 27 -10.02 -11.71 -10.06
C ALA A 27 -11.35 -11.49 -9.35
N ARG A 28 -12.15 -12.54 -9.15
CA ARG A 28 -13.43 -12.44 -8.43
C ARG A 28 -13.25 -11.94 -6.98
N ASP A 29 -12.29 -12.51 -6.25
CA ASP A 29 -12.04 -12.14 -4.84
C ASP A 29 -11.55 -10.68 -4.72
N ALA A 30 -10.69 -10.24 -5.65
CA ALA A 30 -10.21 -8.86 -5.73
C ALA A 30 -11.34 -7.90 -6.12
N TYR A 31 -12.14 -8.22 -7.16
CA TYR A 31 -13.26 -7.39 -7.59
C TYR A 31 -14.32 -7.24 -6.50
N SER A 32 -14.66 -8.33 -5.80
CA SER A 32 -15.59 -8.26 -4.65
C SER A 32 -15.04 -7.35 -3.56
N SER A 33 -13.76 -7.49 -3.22
CA SER A 33 -13.10 -6.68 -2.20
C SER A 33 -13.06 -5.19 -2.57
N ILE A 34 -12.78 -4.87 -3.84
CA ILE A 34 -12.76 -3.50 -4.37
C ILE A 34 -14.18 -2.92 -4.38
N TYR A 35 -15.17 -3.70 -4.79
CA TYR A 35 -16.57 -3.29 -4.78
C TYR A 35 -17.01 -2.90 -3.36
N GLU A 36 -16.70 -3.72 -2.37
CA GLU A 36 -16.99 -3.43 -0.96
C GLU A 36 -16.28 -2.18 -0.43
N LEU A 37 -15.06 -1.91 -0.87
CA LEU A 37 -14.34 -0.68 -0.51
C LEU A 37 -15.03 0.56 -1.09
N ASN A 38 -15.42 0.50 -2.37
CA ASN A 38 -16.15 1.59 -3.03
C ASN A 38 -17.50 1.83 -2.35
N GLU A 39 -18.20 0.76 -1.98
CA GLU A 39 -19.45 0.82 -1.21
C GLU A 39 -19.25 1.54 0.13
N ARG A 40 -18.19 1.20 0.86
CA ARG A 40 -17.83 1.83 2.14
C ARG A 40 -17.50 3.31 1.96
N LYS A 41 -16.68 3.67 0.97
CA LYS A 41 -16.37 5.07 0.66
C LYS A 41 -17.63 5.87 0.35
N ARG A 42 -18.51 5.33 -0.50
CA ARG A 42 -19.80 5.96 -0.80
C ARG A 42 -20.62 6.15 0.47
N ASN A 43 -20.69 5.13 1.33
CA ASN A 43 -21.43 5.23 2.59
C ASN A 43 -20.86 6.29 3.54
N TYR A 44 -19.53 6.50 3.57
CA TYR A 44 -18.92 7.60 4.32
C TYR A 44 -19.39 8.96 3.80
N ILE A 45 -19.30 9.17 2.48
CA ILE A 45 -19.73 10.42 1.84
C ILE A 45 -21.21 10.69 2.13
N VAL A 46 -22.05 9.67 1.94
CA VAL A 46 -23.50 9.77 2.19
C VAL A 46 -23.79 10.11 3.65
N LYS A 47 -23.19 9.40 4.62
CA LYS A 47 -23.41 9.67 6.05
C LYS A 47 -22.99 11.08 6.45
N SER A 48 -21.88 11.57 5.92
CA SER A 48 -21.37 12.90 6.21
C SER A 48 -22.11 14.02 5.48
N SER A 49 -22.91 13.69 4.46
CA SER A 49 -23.70 14.65 3.69
C SER A 49 -25.05 15.01 4.32
N TYR A 50 -25.50 14.27 5.32
CA TYR A 50 -26.71 14.59 6.10
C TYR A 50 -26.34 15.41 7.34
N LYS A 51 -27.02 16.54 7.56
CA LYS A 51 -26.91 17.31 8.82
C LYS A 51 -27.50 16.50 9.98
N LYS A 52 -26.84 16.52 11.14
CA LYS A 52 -27.41 16.03 12.42
C LYS A 52 -28.64 16.82 12.89
N ASP A 53 -28.79 18.06 12.43
CA ASP A 53 -29.88 18.95 12.82
C ASP A 53 -30.92 19.10 11.70
N ASN A 54 -31.89 18.17 11.65
CA ASN A 54 -33.26 18.28 11.11
C ASN A 54 -33.52 19.10 9.81
N GLN A 55 -32.55 19.24 8.92
CA GLN A 55 -32.75 19.83 7.59
C GLN A 55 -32.47 18.76 6.54
N GLU A 56 -33.52 18.37 5.82
CA GLU A 56 -33.55 17.38 4.72
C GLU A 56 -32.78 17.82 3.47
N ARG A 57 -31.62 18.47 3.62
CA ARG A 57 -30.81 18.94 2.49
C ARG A 57 -29.42 18.35 2.58
N PHE A 58 -29.03 17.67 1.50
CA PHE A 58 -27.65 17.25 1.26
C PHE A 58 -26.73 18.48 1.34
N TYR A 59 -25.77 18.47 2.26
CA TYR A 59 -24.83 19.57 2.45
C TYR A 59 -23.45 19.03 2.80
N ILE A 60 -22.47 19.27 1.92
CA ILE A 60 -21.05 19.04 2.17
C ILE A 60 -20.37 20.41 2.04
N PRO A 61 -19.69 20.93 3.08
CA PRO A 61 -18.93 22.17 2.96
C PRO A 61 -17.89 22.10 1.84
N GLU A 62 -17.68 23.20 1.13
CA GLU A 62 -16.80 23.27 -0.06
C GLU A 62 -15.35 22.85 0.23
N LYS A 63 -14.86 23.05 1.46
CA LYS A 63 -13.51 22.66 1.91
C LYS A 63 -13.46 21.34 2.70
N ALA A 64 -14.59 20.66 2.91
CA ALA A 64 -14.64 19.50 3.80
C ALA A 64 -14.44 18.17 3.06
N ILE A 65 -13.40 17.43 3.42
CA ILE A 65 -13.28 16.01 3.07
C ILE A 65 -14.14 15.22 4.07
N PRO A 66 -15.21 14.54 3.62
CA PRO A 66 -16.24 14.01 4.50
C PRO A 66 -15.86 12.68 5.21
N TYR A 67 -14.58 12.31 5.24
CA TYR A 67 -14.11 11.06 5.84
C TYR A 67 -12.65 11.14 6.30
N ASN A 68 -12.26 10.21 7.17
CA ASN A 68 -10.87 10.08 7.58
C ASN A 68 -10.06 9.33 6.50
N VAL A 69 -9.24 10.08 5.76
CA VAL A 69 -8.43 9.55 4.66
C VAL A 69 -7.42 8.50 5.13
N HIS A 70 -6.79 8.69 6.30
CA HIS A 70 -5.84 7.73 6.86
C HIS A 70 -6.52 6.40 7.21
N GLU A 71 -7.72 6.45 7.79
CA GLU A 71 -8.51 5.25 8.09
C GLU A 71 -8.87 4.51 6.80
N TYR A 72 -9.34 5.24 5.78
CA TYR A 72 -9.74 4.62 4.52
C TYR A 72 -8.55 4.02 3.74
N ILE A 73 -7.38 4.67 3.74
CA ILE A 73 -6.12 4.06 3.24
C ILE A 73 -5.82 2.76 4.02
N GLY A 74 -5.99 2.78 5.36
CA GLY A 74 -5.85 1.61 6.21
C GLY A 74 -6.80 0.47 5.83
N GLU A 75 -8.04 0.79 5.44
CA GLU A 75 -9.01 -0.20 4.94
C GLU A 75 -8.60 -0.81 3.60
N ILE A 76 -8.11 0.00 2.66
CA ILE A 76 -7.60 -0.48 1.36
C ILE A 76 -6.41 -1.42 1.59
N CYS A 77 -5.45 -1.02 2.42
CA CYS A 77 -4.28 -1.83 2.78
C CYS A 77 -4.68 -3.16 3.42
N ASN A 78 -5.63 -3.16 4.35
CA ASN A 78 -6.12 -4.38 4.98
C ASN A 78 -6.89 -5.30 4.02
N SER A 79 -7.67 -4.72 3.10
CA SER A 79 -8.34 -5.48 2.05
C SER A 79 -7.32 -6.19 1.17
N PHE A 80 -6.28 -5.48 0.71
CA PHE A 80 -5.25 -6.07 -0.12
C PHE A 80 -4.47 -7.17 0.63
N LYS A 81 -4.10 -6.93 1.89
CA LYS A 81 -3.52 -7.94 2.79
C LYS A 81 -4.38 -9.20 2.86
N ASN A 82 -5.70 -9.05 3.00
CA ASN A 82 -6.62 -10.18 3.10
C ASN A 82 -6.70 -10.99 1.81
N VAL A 83 -6.68 -10.32 0.64
CA VAL A 83 -6.59 -10.99 -0.66
C VAL A 83 -5.28 -11.74 -0.77
N ILE A 84 -4.13 -11.14 -0.42
CA ILE A 84 -2.84 -11.84 -0.43
C ILE A 84 -2.85 -13.07 0.50
N ALA A 85 -3.39 -12.95 1.70
CA ALA A 85 -3.53 -14.08 2.62
C ALA A 85 -4.37 -15.21 2.01
N GLN A 86 -5.45 -14.86 1.31
CA GLN A 86 -6.34 -15.82 0.65
C GLN A 86 -5.68 -16.53 -0.54
N ILE A 87 -4.99 -15.81 -1.43
CA ILE A 87 -4.35 -16.42 -2.61
C ILE A 87 -3.15 -17.29 -2.23
N THR A 88 -2.48 -16.97 -1.11
CA THR A 88 -1.34 -17.73 -0.59
C THR A 88 -1.74 -18.80 0.43
N ALA A 89 -3.03 -18.88 0.79
CA ALA A 89 -3.53 -19.75 1.85
C ALA A 89 -2.79 -19.59 3.20
N ILE A 90 -2.31 -18.38 3.50
CA ILE A 90 -1.67 -18.01 4.76
C ILE A 90 -2.74 -17.43 5.70
N ASN A 91 -2.66 -17.76 6.99
CA ASN A 91 -3.55 -17.16 7.98
C ASN A 91 -3.34 -15.62 7.99
N LYS A 92 -4.44 -14.86 7.92
CA LYS A 92 -4.44 -13.38 7.95
C LYS A 92 -3.67 -12.79 9.12
N GLU A 93 -3.60 -13.49 10.27
CA GLU A 93 -2.84 -13.05 11.46
C GLU A 93 -1.32 -13.14 11.26
N SER A 94 -0.88 -14.08 10.42
CA SER A 94 0.52 -14.27 10.02
C SER A 94 0.94 -13.28 8.94
N VAL A 95 0.03 -12.48 8.39
CA VAL A 95 0.32 -11.44 7.39
C VAL A 95 0.17 -10.06 8.02
N SER A 96 1.18 -9.21 7.88
CA SER A 96 1.12 -7.79 8.21
C SER A 96 1.09 -6.94 6.95
N VAL A 97 0.53 -5.74 7.10
CA VAL A 97 0.59 -4.69 6.09
C VAL A 97 1.03 -3.41 6.76
N SER A 98 1.87 -2.66 6.08
CA SER A 98 2.30 -1.35 6.51
C SER A 98 2.35 -0.38 5.34
N PHE A 99 1.94 0.85 5.60
CA PHE A 99 1.91 1.90 4.60
C PHE A 99 2.48 3.18 5.19
N ILE A 100 3.48 3.74 4.51
CA ILE A 100 4.07 5.03 4.84
C ILE A 100 3.96 5.98 3.66
N TYR A 101 3.95 7.27 3.95
CA TYR A 101 3.94 8.31 2.93
C TYR A 101 4.75 9.54 3.36
N LYS A 102 5.14 10.36 2.40
CA LYS A 102 5.66 11.72 2.60
C LYS A 102 5.22 12.64 1.47
N TYR A 103 5.27 13.93 1.70
CA TYR A 103 4.98 14.94 0.67
C TYR A 103 6.26 15.27 -0.11
N VAL A 104 6.16 15.46 -1.42
CA VAL A 104 7.32 15.66 -2.33
C VAL A 104 7.10 16.79 -3.36
N TYR A 105 6.16 17.69 -3.11
CA TYR A 105 5.80 18.78 -4.04
C TYR A 105 6.75 19.98 -3.97
N GLU A 106 6.79 20.72 -5.08
CA GLU A 106 7.48 22.01 -5.24
C GLU A 106 6.44 23.13 -5.30
N LEU A 107 6.76 24.35 -4.84
CA LEU A 107 5.87 25.51 -4.95
C LEU A 107 6.68 26.72 -5.45
N ASP A 108 6.23 27.33 -6.55
CA ASP A 108 6.79 28.57 -7.10
C ASP A 108 8.29 28.51 -7.49
N GLY A 109 8.75 27.38 -8.04
CA GLY A 109 10.14 27.23 -8.48
C GLY A 109 11.18 27.17 -7.34
N GLU A 110 10.73 27.19 -6.10
CA GLU A 110 11.51 26.88 -4.90
C GLU A 110 10.97 25.58 -4.29
N VAL A 111 11.84 24.69 -3.81
CA VAL A 111 11.44 23.47 -3.09
C VAL A 111 10.87 23.85 -1.71
N LYS A 112 9.64 24.38 -1.67
CA LYS A 112 8.95 24.82 -0.44
C LYS A 112 8.04 23.76 0.18
N GLY A 113 8.47 22.51 0.18
CA GLY A 113 8.32 21.69 1.40
C GLY A 113 9.22 22.27 2.50
N ASN A 114 8.96 23.49 2.97
CA ASN A 114 9.92 24.29 3.77
C ASN A 114 9.90 24.00 5.28
N GLN A 115 9.17 22.97 5.73
CA GLN A 115 9.25 22.45 7.09
C GLN A 115 9.72 21.00 7.04
N GLN A 116 10.66 20.62 7.92
CA GLN A 116 11.19 19.25 8.04
C GLN A 116 10.06 18.20 8.12
N SER A 117 8.95 18.57 8.77
CA SER A 117 7.74 17.75 8.93
C SER A 117 7.16 17.23 7.61
N ASP A 118 7.29 17.96 6.50
CA ASP A 118 6.74 17.55 5.20
C ASP A 118 7.64 16.56 4.46
N LYS A 119 8.95 16.65 4.70
CA LYS A 119 9.96 15.74 4.15
C LYS A 119 10.02 14.42 4.89
N ASP A 120 9.49 14.39 6.11
CA ASP A 120 9.49 13.22 6.97
C ASP A 120 8.42 12.21 6.56
N TRP A 121 8.82 10.93 6.53
CA TRP A 121 7.93 9.79 6.39
C TRP A 121 6.96 9.69 7.57
N ARG A 122 5.71 9.35 7.26
CA ARG A 122 4.62 9.20 8.22
C ARG A 122 3.95 7.84 8.05
N TRP A 123 3.65 7.18 9.17
CA TRP A 123 2.86 5.95 9.17
C TRP A 123 1.39 6.26 8.91
N VAL A 124 0.76 5.48 8.03
CA VAL A 124 -0.71 5.38 7.96
C VAL A 124 -1.17 4.13 8.72
N ILE A 125 -0.52 3.00 8.50
CA ILE A 125 -0.82 1.72 9.15
C ILE A 125 0.45 0.87 9.30
N GLY A 126 0.41 -0.09 10.22
CA GLY A 126 1.42 -1.14 10.34
C GLY A 126 2.66 -0.73 11.12
N ARG A 127 2.58 0.35 11.91
CA ARG A 127 3.64 0.73 12.85
C ARG A 127 3.86 -0.40 13.85
N GLU A 128 5.03 -1.03 13.80
CA GLU A 128 5.41 -2.05 14.76
C GLU A 128 5.67 -1.40 16.13
N GLN A 129 4.94 -1.82 17.17
CA GLN A 129 5.04 -1.22 18.52
C GLN A 129 6.43 -1.40 19.15
N THR A 130 7.15 -2.46 18.76
CA THR A 130 8.49 -2.75 19.26
C THR A 130 9.59 -2.02 18.49
N MET A 131 9.26 -1.19 17.49
CA MET A 131 10.24 -0.45 16.71
C MET A 131 10.83 0.69 17.56
N GLN A 132 12.12 0.56 17.91
CA GLN A 132 12.85 1.58 18.67
C GLN A 132 13.46 2.66 17.76
N THR A 133 13.82 2.30 16.54
CA THR A 133 14.40 3.24 15.58
C THR A 133 13.31 4.18 15.03
N PRO A 134 13.53 5.50 14.97
CA PRO A 134 12.60 6.43 14.32
C PRO A 134 12.38 6.09 12.84
N LEU A 135 11.17 6.29 12.32
CA LEU A 135 10.79 5.90 10.95
C LEU A 135 11.75 6.45 9.89
N ASN A 136 12.07 7.75 9.95
CA ASN A 136 12.97 8.38 8.98
C ASN A 136 14.39 7.81 9.02
N ASN A 137 14.85 7.35 10.18
CA ASN A 137 16.15 6.68 10.28
C ASN A 137 16.06 5.27 9.73
N PHE A 138 14.99 4.55 10.05
CA PHE A 138 14.76 3.18 9.61
C PHE A 138 14.64 3.07 8.08
N VAL A 139 13.87 3.94 7.44
CA VAL A 139 13.67 3.95 5.99
C VAL A 139 14.97 4.19 5.21
N ASN A 140 15.93 4.88 5.82
CA ASN A 140 17.23 5.17 5.21
C ASN A 140 18.29 4.08 5.48
N GLN A 141 18.00 3.06 6.29
CA GLN A 141 18.93 1.96 6.53
C GLN A 141 19.06 1.07 5.28
N ASN A 142 20.29 0.88 4.81
CA ASN A 142 20.60 0.22 3.55
C ASN A 142 20.09 -1.23 3.44
N ASP A 143 19.92 -1.90 4.58
CA ASP A 143 19.45 -3.28 4.69
C ASP A 143 17.92 -3.39 4.76
N THR A 144 17.17 -2.30 4.55
CA THR A 144 15.71 -2.34 4.59
C THR A 144 15.08 -2.46 3.21
N VAL A 145 13.92 -3.09 3.16
CA VAL A 145 13.07 -3.10 1.97
C VAL A 145 12.65 -1.68 1.57
N TYR A 146 12.44 -0.80 2.56
CA TYR A 146 12.14 0.60 2.33
C TYR A 146 13.27 1.28 1.55
N HIS A 147 14.52 1.14 1.99
CA HIS A 147 15.67 1.71 1.28
C HIS A 147 15.81 1.15 -0.15
N THR A 148 15.59 -0.15 -0.33
CA THR A 148 15.61 -0.76 -1.67
C THR A 148 14.57 -0.11 -2.59
N LEU A 149 13.34 0.07 -2.10
CA LEU A 149 12.24 0.71 -2.83
C LEU A 149 12.47 2.21 -3.07
N LEU A 150 13.24 2.89 -2.23
CA LEU A 150 13.66 4.28 -2.48
C LEU A 150 14.69 4.40 -3.61
N GLY A 151 15.43 3.34 -3.88
CA GLY A 151 16.36 3.24 -5.00
C GLY A 151 15.66 3.10 -6.36
N LYS A 152 16.25 2.26 -7.21
CA LYS A 152 15.77 2.01 -8.58
C LYS A 152 14.53 1.12 -8.63
N ASP A 153 14.36 0.26 -7.64
CA ASP A 153 13.27 -0.73 -7.65
C ASP A 153 11.95 -0.07 -7.24
N THR A 154 10.92 -0.23 -8.06
CA THR A 154 9.55 0.22 -7.73
C THR A 154 8.74 -0.86 -7.05
N VAL A 155 9.13 -2.13 -7.22
CA VAL A 155 8.47 -3.30 -6.66
C VAL A 155 9.53 -4.30 -6.19
N VAL A 156 9.34 -4.85 -5.00
CA VAL A 156 10.12 -5.98 -4.49
C VAL A 156 9.20 -7.15 -4.19
N PHE A 157 9.69 -8.36 -4.47
CA PHE A 157 9.03 -9.61 -4.13
C PHE A 157 10.08 -10.61 -3.67
N TYR A 158 10.12 -10.88 -2.38
CA TYR A 158 11.09 -11.76 -1.76
C TYR A 158 10.35 -12.90 -1.07
N ASN A 159 10.47 -14.11 -1.63
CA ASN A 159 9.83 -15.28 -1.06
C ASN A 159 10.52 -15.76 0.23
N ASP A 160 11.81 -15.45 0.41
CA ASP A 160 12.59 -15.90 1.57
C ASP A 160 13.34 -14.74 2.24
N LYS A 161 12.81 -14.24 3.36
CA LYS A 161 13.41 -13.16 4.14
C LYS A 161 14.82 -13.47 4.62
N GLN A 162 15.10 -14.72 4.96
CA GLN A 162 16.42 -15.10 5.49
C GLN A 162 17.49 -14.99 4.40
N ASN A 163 17.17 -15.39 3.16
CA ASN A 163 18.05 -15.17 2.01
C ASN A 163 18.34 -13.68 1.79
N GLU A 164 17.30 -12.83 1.88
CA GLU A 164 17.47 -11.40 1.65
C GLU A 164 18.15 -10.65 2.81
N GLU A 165 18.06 -11.16 4.05
CA GLU A 165 18.89 -10.69 5.17
C GLU A 165 20.38 -10.90 4.85
N ASN A 166 20.74 -12.10 4.38
CA ASN A 166 22.12 -12.42 3.99
C ASN A 166 22.63 -11.54 2.83
N ASN A 167 21.73 -11.15 1.92
CA ASN A 167 22.02 -10.26 0.80
C ASN A 167 22.00 -8.77 1.18
N LYS A 168 21.80 -8.43 2.45
CA LYS A 168 21.66 -7.05 2.96
C LYS A 168 20.53 -6.26 2.26
N LYS A 169 19.43 -6.94 1.94
CA LYS A 169 18.22 -6.35 1.33
C LYS A 169 17.00 -6.40 2.26
N TYR A 170 17.11 -7.09 3.39
CA TYR A 170 16.05 -7.20 4.38
C TYR A 170 16.59 -7.07 5.82
N TYR A 171 15.89 -6.27 6.62
CA TYR A 171 16.19 -6.08 8.04
C TYR A 171 15.29 -7.01 8.86
N MET A 172 15.91 -7.87 9.68
CA MET A 172 15.21 -8.87 10.46
C MET A 172 14.67 -8.30 11.78
N SER A 173 13.35 -8.17 11.88
CA SER A 173 12.69 -7.58 13.05
C SER A 173 12.62 -8.56 14.23
N ALA A 174 12.31 -8.06 15.43
CA ALA A 174 12.07 -8.91 16.59
C ALA A 174 10.90 -9.88 16.35
N ARG A 175 9.89 -9.48 15.57
CA ARG A 175 8.77 -10.35 15.19
C ARG A 175 9.22 -11.46 14.26
N ASP A 176 10.12 -11.18 13.31
CA ASP A 176 10.67 -12.22 12.44
C ASP A 176 11.44 -13.28 13.26
N LYS A 177 12.26 -12.84 14.22
CA LYS A 177 13.02 -13.74 15.10
C LYS A 177 12.12 -14.67 15.93
N ARG A 178 10.93 -14.21 16.33
CA ARG A 178 9.93 -15.03 17.05
C ARG A 178 9.26 -16.09 16.17
N HIS A 179 9.39 -15.98 14.84
CA HIS A 179 8.83 -16.93 13.87
C HIS A 179 9.96 -17.57 13.04
N ASP A 180 11.08 -17.88 13.71
CA ASP A 180 12.22 -18.58 13.14
C ASP A 180 12.82 -17.93 11.88
N LYS A 181 12.62 -16.62 11.70
CA LYS A 181 13.01 -15.85 10.50
C LYS A 181 12.34 -16.32 9.21
N ILE A 182 11.34 -17.19 9.30
CA ILE A 182 10.60 -17.71 8.16
C ILE A 182 9.57 -16.68 7.73
N GLY A 183 9.59 -16.31 6.45
CA GLY A 183 8.61 -15.41 5.89
C GLY A 183 8.98 -14.90 4.52
N SER A 184 8.04 -14.16 3.94
CA SER A 184 8.16 -13.47 2.67
C SER A 184 7.80 -12.01 2.83
N ILE A 185 8.25 -11.19 1.89
CA ILE A 185 7.93 -9.77 1.85
C ILE A 185 7.64 -9.35 0.41
N PHE A 186 6.57 -8.59 0.25
CA PHE A 186 6.21 -7.88 -0.96
C PHE A 186 6.19 -6.39 -0.63
N GLY A 187 6.72 -5.56 -1.52
CA GLY A 187 6.71 -4.12 -1.31
C GLY A 187 6.61 -3.37 -2.62
N VAL A 188 5.99 -2.20 -2.58
CA VAL A 188 5.80 -1.34 -3.74
C VAL A 188 5.93 0.12 -3.35
N LYS A 189 6.69 0.86 -4.16
CA LYS A 189 6.72 2.32 -4.15
C LYS A 189 5.67 2.83 -5.14
N MET A 190 4.84 3.74 -4.68
CA MET A 190 3.80 4.39 -5.47
C MET A 190 3.86 5.90 -5.31
N MET A 191 3.21 6.61 -6.23
CA MET A 191 3.33 8.05 -6.31
C MET A 191 2.04 8.68 -6.82
N PHE A 192 1.58 9.72 -6.12
CA PHE A 192 0.57 10.62 -6.65
C PHE A 192 1.28 11.81 -7.30
N SER A 193 1.09 11.97 -8.61
CA SER A 193 1.79 12.95 -9.44
C SER A 193 0.91 13.39 -10.61
N ASN A 194 1.24 14.53 -11.21
CA ASN A 194 0.76 14.89 -12.55
C ASN A 194 1.92 14.77 -13.55
N ASN A 195 1.73 15.24 -14.78
CA ASN A 195 2.75 15.15 -15.83
C ASN A 195 4.01 15.99 -15.57
N ALA A 196 3.95 16.95 -14.64
CA ALA A 196 5.03 17.90 -14.35
C ALA A 196 5.68 17.66 -12.98
N GLU A 197 4.88 17.32 -11.97
CA GLU A 197 5.26 17.36 -10.56
C GLU A 197 4.78 16.13 -9.79
N LYS A 198 5.53 15.81 -8.75
CA LYS A 198 5.25 14.73 -7.80
C LYS A 198 4.70 15.36 -6.53
N PHE A 199 3.59 14.86 -6.01
CA PHE A 199 2.95 15.45 -4.84
C PHE A 199 3.16 14.63 -3.58
N VAL A 200 2.96 13.32 -3.68
CA VAL A 200 3.06 12.38 -2.55
C VAL A 200 3.79 11.13 -3.00
N GLU A 201 4.72 10.68 -2.17
CA GLU A 201 5.39 9.38 -2.32
C GLU A 201 4.88 8.44 -1.23
N GLY A 202 4.52 7.21 -1.62
CA GLY A 202 4.00 6.19 -0.72
C GLY A 202 4.76 4.88 -0.87
N ILE A 203 4.93 4.16 0.24
CA ILE A 203 5.50 2.80 0.25
C ILE A 203 4.54 1.88 1.00
N LEU A 204 4.07 0.85 0.29
CA LEU A 204 3.28 -0.25 0.83
C LEU A 204 4.18 -1.48 0.99
N VAL A 205 4.11 -2.13 2.15
CA VAL A 205 4.82 -3.38 2.42
C VAL A 205 3.85 -4.40 3.02
N ILE A 206 3.87 -5.62 2.49
CA ILE A 206 3.16 -6.78 3.02
C ILE A 206 4.20 -7.82 3.41
N SER A 207 4.12 -8.31 4.64
CA SER A 207 5.14 -9.15 5.24
C SER A 207 4.48 -10.33 5.94
N THR A 208 5.02 -11.54 5.76
CA THR A 208 4.50 -12.75 6.39
C THR A 208 5.44 -13.27 7.46
N TYR A 209 4.91 -13.91 8.49
CA TYR A 209 5.70 -14.44 9.61
C TYR A 209 5.34 -15.90 9.86
N GLY A 210 6.36 -16.76 9.90
CA GLY A 210 6.23 -18.21 10.11
C GLY A 210 5.84 -19.00 8.86
N LYS A 211 5.50 -18.32 7.75
CA LYS A 211 5.16 -18.94 6.46
C LYS A 211 5.64 -18.10 5.30
N ARG A 212 6.09 -18.75 4.23
CA ARG A 212 6.41 -18.09 2.96
C ARG A 212 5.17 -18.01 2.07
N PHE A 213 5.18 -17.10 1.09
CA PHE A 213 4.16 -17.03 0.06
C PHE A 213 4.07 -18.35 -0.73
N ILE A 214 5.23 -18.93 -1.06
CA ILE A 214 5.39 -20.28 -1.59
C ILE A 214 6.35 -21.03 -0.66
N GLU A 215 5.90 -22.14 -0.07
CA GLU A 215 6.67 -22.90 0.92
C GLU A 215 7.95 -23.50 0.31
N ASP A 216 7.86 -24.11 -0.88
CA ASP A 216 9.02 -24.61 -1.61
C ASP A 216 9.75 -23.47 -2.33
N ASN A 217 10.85 -23.02 -1.75
CA ASN A 217 11.65 -21.93 -2.30
C ASN A 217 12.38 -22.29 -3.60
N ASN A 218 12.45 -23.58 -3.96
CA ASN A 218 13.04 -24.04 -5.22
C ASN A 218 12.03 -24.05 -6.37
N ASP A 219 10.73 -23.90 -6.09
CA ASP A 219 9.68 -23.83 -7.12
C ASP A 219 9.61 -22.43 -7.74
N ILE A 220 10.64 -22.11 -8.52
CA ILE A 220 10.81 -20.81 -9.19
C ILE A 220 9.64 -20.52 -10.15
N LYS A 221 9.01 -21.56 -10.72
CA LYS A 221 7.84 -21.41 -11.62
C LYS A 221 6.66 -20.85 -10.81
N LYS A 222 6.30 -21.47 -9.69
CA LYS A 222 5.20 -20.98 -8.83
C LYS A 222 5.47 -19.62 -8.21
N ILE A 223 6.71 -19.37 -7.78
CA ILE A 223 7.12 -18.07 -7.24
C ILE A 223 6.90 -16.97 -8.29
N ASN A 224 7.35 -17.19 -9.53
CA ASN A 224 7.18 -16.22 -10.62
C ASN A 224 5.72 -16.07 -11.06
N GLN A 225 4.94 -17.15 -11.07
CA GLN A 225 3.50 -17.08 -11.35
C GLN A 225 2.77 -16.23 -10.30
N LEU A 226 3.03 -16.46 -9.01
CA LEU A 226 2.44 -15.67 -7.93
C LEU A 226 2.88 -14.20 -7.99
N LYS A 227 4.16 -13.95 -8.26
CA LYS A 227 4.69 -12.59 -8.44
C LYS A 227 3.94 -11.85 -9.55
N ARG A 228 3.79 -12.45 -10.73
CA ARG A 228 3.06 -11.85 -11.87
C ARG A 228 1.61 -11.59 -11.50
N LEU A 229 0.93 -12.55 -10.90
CA LEU A 229 -0.44 -12.38 -10.45
C LEU A 229 -0.58 -11.17 -9.50
N ILE A 230 0.30 -11.05 -8.50
CA ILE A 230 0.22 -9.94 -7.54
C ILE A 230 0.53 -8.61 -8.22
N VAL A 231 1.60 -8.55 -9.03
CA VAL A 231 2.11 -7.30 -9.59
C VAL A 231 1.31 -6.81 -10.80
N ASP A 232 0.93 -7.73 -11.69
CA ASP A 232 0.33 -7.41 -12.97
C ASP A 232 -1.20 -7.38 -12.89
N ASP A 233 -1.82 -8.25 -12.07
CA ASP A 233 -3.28 -8.39 -12.03
C ASP A 233 -3.92 -7.73 -10.80
N LEU A 234 -3.35 -7.93 -9.60
CA LEU A 234 -3.96 -7.46 -8.35
C LEU A 234 -3.57 -6.02 -7.99
N LEU A 235 -2.27 -5.76 -7.92
CA LEU A 235 -1.70 -4.50 -7.46
C LEU A 235 -2.27 -3.27 -8.19
N PRO A 236 -2.42 -3.24 -9.53
CA PRO A 236 -2.80 -2.01 -10.23
C PRO A 236 -4.15 -1.44 -9.77
N ASN A 237 -5.09 -2.30 -9.39
CA ASN A 237 -6.39 -1.87 -8.89
C ASN A 237 -6.29 -1.20 -7.51
N TYR A 238 -5.54 -1.81 -6.59
CA TYR A 238 -5.31 -1.26 -5.25
C TYR A 238 -4.42 -0.01 -5.29
N GLN A 239 -3.40 -0.01 -6.15
CA GLN A 239 -2.50 1.12 -6.33
C GLN A 239 -3.26 2.38 -6.76
N ARG A 240 -4.17 2.27 -7.76
CA ARG A 240 -4.99 3.42 -8.19
C ARG A 240 -5.85 3.98 -7.06
N MET A 241 -6.43 3.12 -6.22
CA MET A 241 -7.21 3.56 -5.06
C MET A 241 -6.32 4.28 -4.04
N LEU A 242 -5.15 3.72 -3.72
CA LEU A 242 -4.20 4.33 -2.79
C LEU A 242 -3.66 5.66 -3.31
N GLU A 243 -3.30 5.76 -4.60
CA GLU A 243 -2.85 6.98 -5.25
C GLU A 243 -3.93 8.06 -5.22
N ALA A 244 -5.20 7.71 -5.45
CA ALA A 244 -6.32 8.63 -5.32
C ALA A 244 -6.44 9.17 -3.89
N GLU A 245 -6.37 8.32 -2.87
CA GLU A 245 -6.41 8.76 -1.47
C GLU A 245 -5.18 9.57 -1.05
N MET A 246 -4.00 9.26 -1.59
CA MET A 246 -2.80 10.09 -1.44
C MET A 246 -3.03 11.49 -2.02
N GLY A 247 -3.75 11.60 -3.15
CA GLY A 247 -4.17 12.89 -3.67
C GLY A 247 -5.09 13.66 -2.72
N ILE A 248 -6.05 12.98 -2.08
CA ILE A 248 -6.90 13.59 -1.06
C ILE A 248 -6.08 14.03 0.17
N LEU A 249 -5.08 13.25 0.59
CA LEU A 249 -4.14 13.66 1.66
C LEU A 249 -3.40 14.95 1.29
N TYR A 250 -2.91 15.05 0.05
CA TYR A 250 -2.23 16.25 -0.44
C TYR A 250 -3.15 17.46 -0.46
N LEU A 251 -4.36 17.34 -0.99
CA LEU A 251 -5.34 18.43 -1.01
C LEU A 251 -5.67 18.93 0.40
N ARG A 252 -5.84 17.99 1.36
CA ARG A 252 -6.06 18.34 2.77
C ARG A 252 -4.88 19.10 3.37
N HIS A 253 -3.66 18.65 3.07
CA HIS A 253 -2.43 19.28 3.54
C HIS A 253 -2.28 20.71 3.00
N MET A 254 -2.62 20.93 1.73
CA MET A 254 -2.58 22.25 1.12
C MET A 254 -3.65 23.18 1.71
N ALA A 255 -4.89 22.70 1.89
CA ALA A 255 -5.96 23.49 2.49
C ALA A 255 -5.60 23.97 3.91
N SER A 256 -5.01 23.10 4.75
CA SER A 256 -4.57 23.52 6.09
C SER A 256 -3.50 24.61 6.07
N LYS A 257 -2.62 24.61 5.05
CA LYS A 257 -1.59 25.65 4.91
C LYS A 257 -2.13 26.99 4.44
N GLU A 258 -3.25 26.99 3.70
CA GLU A 258 -3.92 28.22 3.29
C GLU A 258 -4.64 28.88 4.48
N GLU A 259 -5.34 28.08 5.30
CA GLU A 259 -5.98 28.56 6.54
C GLU A 259 -4.96 29.15 7.52
N ASP A 260 -3.80 28.52 7.70
CA ASP A 260 -2.72 29.05 8.53
C ASP A 260 -2.22 30.42 8.04
N LYS A 261 -2.17 30.64 6.72
CA LYS A 261 -1.76 31.93 6.13
C LYS A 261 -2.83 33.01 6.30
N GLU A 262 -4.10 32.68 6.09
CA GLU A 262 -5.23 33.62 6.25
C GLU A 262 -5.31 34.12 7.71
N ASN A 263 -5.16 33.22 8.68
CA ASN A 263 -5.19 33.57 10.11
C ASN A 263 -4.02 34.49 10.54
N ILE A 264 -2.84 34.34 9.94
CA ILE A 264 -1.69 35.22 10.22
C ILE A 264 -1.97 36.64 9.70
N VAL A 265 -2.50 36.77 8.48
CA VAL A 265 -2.80 38.07 7.86
C VAL A 265 -3.91 38.82 8.62
N GLU A 266 -4.94 38.12 9.10
CA GLU A 266 -5.98 38.74 9.93
C GLU A 266 -5.44 39.25 11.27
N SER A 267 -4.49 38.55 11.90
CA SER A 267 -3.89 38.96 13.17
C SER A 267 -2.99 40.19 13.08
N ASP A 268 -2.33 40.39 11.94
CA ASP A 268 -1.50 41.58 11.67
C ASP A 268 -2.36 42.80 11.26
N SER A 269 -3.55 42.57 10.69
CA SER A 269 -4.47 43.65 10.29
C SER A 269 -5.35 44.20 11.43
N THR A 270 -5.47 43.47 12.54
CA THR A 270 -6.28 43.84 13.71
C THR A 270 -5.49 44.45 14.86
N SER A 271 -4.16 44.58 14.69
CA SER A 271 -3.23 45.16 15.66
C SER A 271 -2.72 46.57 15.27
N GLY A 272 -3.38 47.23 14.31
CA GLY A 272 -3.14 48.62 13.89
C GLY A 272 -4.12 49.62 14.46
#